data_AF-A0A494ZSI4-F1
#
_entry.id   AF-A0A494ZSI4-F1
#
_cell.length_a   1.000
_cell.length_b   1.000
_cell.length_c   1.000
_cell.angle_alpha   90.00
_cell.angle_beta   90.00
_cell.angle_gamma   90.00
#
_symmetry.space_group_name_H-M   'P 1'
#
loop_
_entity.id
_entity.type
_entity.pdbx_description
1 polymer ?
#
loop_
_entity_poly.entity_id
_entity_poly.type
_entity_poly.pdbx_seq_one_letter_code
_entity_poly.pdbx_strand_id
1 'polypeptide(L)'
;MNVKEQRFYKELDKEIGKHLEKQEIMTEYELHIYELIKERSNGEEQLYEELVERLGTPKEIAAIWRDETAATPKKMQWLFVFCNILIFMGGGLLTVSYNVFHWDWTEHLWTALTNSAFLIMLVYTFFWGLLGYEIGKEFGQKGHKHLKKTFLISIIPNLLLMYLTVFKLIPYDWFQPLLNVPFIIVCIVFTALLYPVCLIGYRWGRKSSV
;
A
#
# COMPACT_ATOMS: atom_id res chain seq x y z
N MET A 1 18.34 -17.57 26.83
CA MET A 1 17.66 -16.40 27.42
C MET A 1 17.74 -16.48 28.93
N ASN A 2 18.38 -15.51 29.57
CA ASN A 2 18.42 -15.37 31.03
C ASN A 2 17.01 -14.97 31.56
N VAL A 3 16.71 -15.29 32.82
CA VAL A 3 15.48 -14.93 33.55
C VAL A 3 15.14 -13.44 33.41
N LYS A 4 16.15 -12.55 33.43
CA LYS A 4 15.95 -11.09 33.34
C LYS A 4 15.56 -10.62 31.92
N GLU A 5 16.08 -11.28 30.89
CA GLU A 5 15.72 -11.04 29.48
C GLU A 5 14.28 -11.49 29.22
N GLN A 6 13.93 -12.67 29.72
CA GLN A 6 12.56 -13.18 29.63
C GLN A 6 11.55 -12.28 30.33
N ARG A 7 11.97 -11.62 31.43
CA ARG A 7 11.12 -10.66 32.13
C ARG A 7 10.85 -9.43 31.26
N PHE A 8 11.89 -8.78 30.73
CA PHE A 8 11.74 -7.60 29.87
C PHE A 8 10.89 -7.93 28.63
N TYR A 9 11.18 -9.06 27.97
CA TYR A 9 10.45 -9.51 26.79
C TYR A 9 8.96 -9.78 27.09
N LYS A 10 8.64 -10.44 28.21
CA LYS A 10 7.25 -10.69 28.60
C LYS A 10 6.50 -9.42 28.99
N GLU A 11 7.16 -8.48 29.64
CA GLU A 11 6.57 -7.17 29.97
C GLU A 11 6.29 -6.39 28.68
N LEU A 12 7.21 -6.38 27.72
CA LEU A 12 7.03 -5.74 26.42
C LEU A 12 5.90 -6.39 25.60
N ASP A 13 5.86 -7.73 25.54
CA ASP A 13 4.80 -8.47 24.85
C ASP A 13 3.41 -8.14 25.40
N LYS A 14 3.33 -7.95 26.73
CA LYS A 14 2.08 -7.60 27.42
C LYS A 14 1.67 -6.15 27.16
N GLU A 15 2.61 -5.21 27.24
CA GLU A 15 2.34 -3.77 27.07
C GLU A 15 1.99 -3.43 25.60
N ILE A 16 2.61 -4.09 24.61
CA ILE A 16 2.25 -3.95 23.19
C ILE A 16 0.83 -4.48 22.88
N GLY A 17 0.36 -5.47 23.65
CA GLY A 17 -1.02 -5.95 23.55
C GLY A 17 -1.37 -6.56 22.19
N LYS A 18 -2.49 -6.15 21.58
CA LYS A 18 -2.97 -6.64 20.27
C LYS A 18 -2.53 -5.71 19.13
N HIS A 19 -1.24 -5.42 19.06
CA HIS A 19 -0.69 -4.64 17.95
C HIS A 19 -0.67 -5.47 16.66
N LEU A 20 -0.96 -4.84 15.52
CA LEU A 20 -1.04 -5.56 14.24
C LEU A 20 0.33 -6.08 13.79
N GLU A 21 1.38 -5.34 14.15
CA GLU A 21 2.78 -5.65 13.87
C GLU A 21 3.49 -6.18 15.13
N LYS A 22 2.73 -6.68 16.11
CA LYS A 22 3.27 -7.16 17.39
C LYS A 22 4.45 -8.09 17.19
N GLN A 23 4.30 -9.11 16.34
CA GLN A 23 5.36 -10.10 16.10
C GLN A 23 6.64 -9.44 15.57
N GLU A 24 6.49 -8.42 14.75
CA GLU A 24 7.60 -7.71 14.13
C GLU A 24 8.34 -6.82 15.12
N ILE A 25 7.61 -6.02 15.90
CA ILE A 25 8.17 -5.22 16.99
C ILE A 25 8.88 -6.15 17.98
N MET A 26 8.26 -7.27 18.37
CA MET A 26 8.86 -8.22 19.29
C MET A 26 10.17 -8.83 18.74
N THR A 27 10.25 -9.14 17.44
CA THR A 27 11.48 -9.65 16.82
C THR A 27 12.59 -8.59 16.73
N GLU A 28 12.22 -7.34 16.47
CA GLU A 28 13.19 -6.23 16.44
C GLU A 28 13.81 -6.00 17.82
N TYR A 29 12.99 -5.93 18.86
CA TYR A 29 13.50 -5.81 20.23
C TYR A 29 14.24 -7.06 20.70
N GLU A 30 13.89 -8.26 20.22
CA GLU A 30 14.66 -9.48 20.47
C GLU A 30 16.09 -9.38 19.95
N LEU A 31 16.26 -8.85 18.73
CA LEU A 31 17.57 -8.58 18.13
C LEU A 31 18.35 -7.52 18.92
N HIS A 32 17.73 -6.40 19.28
CA HIS A 32 18.40 -5.36 20.05
C HIS A 32 18.81 -5.82 21.45
N ILE A 33 17.95 -6.58 22.13
CA ILE A 33 18.28 -7.20 23.42
C ILE A 33 19.47 -8.15 23.25
N TYR A 34 19.46 -8.99 22.20
CA TYR A 34 20.56 -9.91 21.91
C TYR A 34 21.89 -9.19 21.63
N GLU A 35 21.87 -8.11 20.87
CA GLU A 35 23.05 -7.29 20.58
C GLU A 35 23.61 -6.63 21.85
N LEU A 36 22.75 -6.04 22.68
CA LEU A 36 23.15 -5.43 23.95
C LEU A 36 23.78 -6.44 24.92
N ILE A 37 23.24 -7.67 24.97
CA ILE A 37 23.82 -8.74 25.80
C ILE A 37 25.20 -9.14 25.27
N LYS A 38 25.38 -9.18 23.94
CA LYS A 38 26.65 -9.57 23.30
C LYS A 38 27.75 -8.51 23.49
N GLU A 39 27.37 -7.23 23.55
CA GLU A 39 28.30 -6.13 23.85
C GLU A 39 28.74 -6.10 25.32
N ARG A 40 28.02 -6.79 26.20
CA ARG A 40 28.28 -6.82 27.64
C ARG A 40 29.47 -7.73 27.97
N SER A 41 30.39 -7.22 28.78
CA SER A 41 31.56 -7.98 29.27
C SER A 41 31.42 -8.52 30.71
N ASN A 42 30.45 -8.07 31.52
CA ASN A 42 30.35 -8.38 32.96
C ASN A 42 28.92 -8.71 33.45
N GLY A 43 28.84 -9.74 34.32
CA GLY A 43 27.86 -10.06 35.38
C GLY A 43 26.35 -9.84 35.18
N GLU A 44 25.52 -10.85 35.50
CA GLU A 44 24.05 -10.87 35.32
C GLU A 44 23.24 -9.89 36.21
N GLU A 45 23.87 -9.19 37.16
CA GLU A 45 23.15 -8.56 38.27
C GLU A 45 22.38 -7.29 37.85
N GLN A 46 22.87 -6.54 36.87
CA GLN A 46 22.29 -5.28 36.39
C GLN A 46 21.64 -5.35 35.00
N LEU A 47 21.41 -6.54 34.45
CA LEU A 47 20.98 -6.68 33.05
C LEU A 47 19.65 -5.98 32.74
N TYR A 48 18.68 -6.09 33.64
CA TYR A 48 17.35 -5.49 33.43
C TYR A 48 17.40 -3.95 33.49
N GLU A 49 18.20 -3.39 34.41
CA GLU A 49 18.35 -1.93 34.54
C GLU A 49 19.03 -1.34 33.30
N GLU A 50 20.07 -2.00 32.77
CA GLU A 50 20.71 -1.56 31.53
C GLU A 50 19.78 -1.64 30.31
N LEU A 51 18.96 -2.69 30.21
CA LEU A 51 17.96 -2.79 29.16
C LEU A 51 16.95 -1.63 29.24
N VAL A 52 16.49 -1.28 30.44
CA VAL A 52 15.59 -0.14 30.64
C VAL A 52 16.28 1.20 30.35
N GLU A 53 17.55 1.37 30.74
CA GLU A 53 18.31 2.60 30.51
C GLU A 53 18.58 2.82 29.01
N ARG A 54 18.91 1.77 28.26
CA ARG A 54 19.27 1.86 26.84
C ARG A 54 18.08 1.81 25.88
N LEU A 55 17.08 0.98 26.17
CA LEU A 55 15.92 0.78 25.28
C LEU A 55 14.67 1.54 25.74
N GLY A 56 14.66 2.02 26.99
CA GLY A 56 13.45 2.54 27.64
C GLY A 56 12.66 1.45 28.35
N THR A 57 11.68 1.87 29.15
CA THR A 57 10.79 0.91 29.82
C THR A 57 9.86 0.23 28.80
N PRO A 58 9.42 -1.02 29.04
CA PRO A 58 8.43 -1.68 28.19
C PRO A 58 7.15 -0.86 27.94
N LYS A 59 6.76 -0.02 28.90
CA LYS A 59 5.62 0.90 28.79
C LYS A 59 5.88 2.07 27.86
N GLU A 60 7.07 2.68 27.94
CA GLU A 60 7.45 3.77 27.05
C GLU A 60 7.58 3.28 25.61
N ILE A 61 8.20 2.11 25.42
CA ILE A 61 8.30 1.46 24.11
C ILE A 61 6.88 1.22 23.56
N ALA A 62 6.00 0.59 24.33
CA ALA A 62 4.63 0.35 23.89
C ALA A 62 3.86 1.65 23.58
N ALA A 63 4.12 2.75 24.31
CA ALA A 63 3.50 4.04 24.05
C ALA A 63 3.95 4.63 22.70
N ILE A 64 5.26 4.58 22.40
CA ILE A 64 5.82 5.05 21.12
C ILE A 64 5.16 4.31 19.95
N TRP A 65 5.11 2.98 20.01
CA TRP A 65 4.50 2.17 18.95
C TRP A 65 3.00 2.37 18.82
N ARG A 66 2.31 2.68 19.92
CA ARG A 66 0.87 2.99 19.90
C ARG A 66 0.57 4.35 19.27
N ASP A 67 1.46 5.31 19.42
CA ASP A 67 1.34 6.64 18.82
C ASP A 67 1.77 6.63 17.33
N GLU A 68 2.80 5.86 16.96
CA GLU A 68 3.19 5.67 15.55
C GLU A 68 2.10 4.96 14.73
N THR A 69 1.35 4.02 15.33
CA THR A 69 0.21 3.38 14.64
C THR A 69 -0.96 4.32 14.37
N ALA A 70 -1.09 5.42 15.10
CA ALA A 70 -2.20 6.36 14.92
C ALA A 70 -2.09 7.18 13.63
N ALA A 71 -0.88 7.36 13.09
CA ALA A 71 -0.62 8.34 12.05
C ALA A 71 -0.54 7.78 10.62
N THR A 72 0.20 6.71 10.32
CA THR A 72 0.89 6.73 9.00
C THR A 72 0.48 5.64 7.97
N PRO A 73 0.55 4.32 8.21
CA PRO A 73 0.62 3.40 7.06
C PRO A 73 -0.72 2.91 6.46
N LYS A 74 -1.70 2.58 7.31
CA LYS A 74 -2.97 1.99 6.85
C LYS A 74 -3.94 3.00 6.26
N LYS A 75 -3.92 4.23 6.75
CA LYS A 75 -4.80 5.30 6.27
C LYS A 75 -4.46 5.63 4.81
N MET A 76 -3.17 5.70 4.49
CA MET A 76 -2.71 6.01 3.15
C MET A 76 -2.98 4.86 2.16
N GLN A 77 -2.76 3.60 2.57
CA GLN A 77 -3.15 2.43 1.78
C GLN A 77 -4.67 2.41 1.47
N TRP A 78 -5.52 2.70 2.45
CA TRP A 78 -6.97 2.76 2.27
C TRP A 78 -7.42 3.94 1.42
N LEU A 79 -6.76 5.11 1.55
CA LEU A 79 -7.01 6.27 0.70
C LEU A 79 -6.80 5.90 -0.77
N PHE A 80 -5.75 5.15 -1.09
CA PHE A 80 -5.48 4.71 -2.46
C PHE A 80 -6.51 3.73 -2.99
N VAL A 81 -6.92 2.74 -2.18
CA VAL A 81 -8.00 1.81 -2.56
C VAL A 81 -9.30 2.58 -2.79
N PHE A 82 -9.62 3.53 -1.92
CA PHE A 82 -10.80 4.37 -2.03
C PHE A 82 -10.77 5.24 -3.30
N CYS A 83 -9.64 5.87 -3.63
CA CYS A 83 -9.46 6.61 -4.87
C CYS A 83 -9.68 5.73 -6.11
N ASN A 84 -9.15 4.50 -6.11
CA ASN A 84 -9.35 3.58 -7.23
C ASN A 84 -10.83 3.20 -7.41
N ILE A 85 -11.51 2.90 -6.30
CA ILE A 85 -12.94 2.60 -6.29
C ILE A 85 -13.76 3.81 -6.77
N LEU A 86 -13.45 5.02 -6.30
CA LEU A 86 -14.12 6.25 -6.74
C LEU A 86 -13.94 6.51 -8.24
N ILE A 87 -12.72 6.34 -8.76
CA ILE A 87 -12.45 6.47 -10.20
C ILE A 87 -13.25 5.43 -10.98
N PHE A 88 -13.29 4.19 -10.50
CA PHE A 88 -14.02 3.10 -11.16
C PHE A 88 -15.54 3.34 -11.16
N MET A 89 -16.11 3.70 -9.99
CA MET A 89 -17.53 4.02 -9.87
C MET A 89 -17.89 5.28 -10.66
N GLY A 90 -17.04 6.30 -10.64
CA GLY A 90 -17.23 7.54 -11.40
C GLY A 90 -17.23 7.27 -12.90
N GLY A 91 -16.29 6.47 -13.41
CA GLY A 91 -16.27 6.05 -14.81
C GLY A 91 -17.51 5.24 -15.20
N GLY A 92 -17.97 4.34 -14.32
CA GLY A 92 -19.20 3.57 -14.53
C GLY A 92 -20.45 4.46 -14.59
N LEU A 93 -20.61 5.36 -13.62
CA LEU A 93 -21.72 6.32 -13.58
C LEU A 93 -21.70 7.25 -14.79
N LEU A 94 -20.54 7.74 -15.20
CA LEU A 94 -20.41 8.58 -16.39
C LEU A 94 -20.81 7.81 -17.65
N THR A 95 -20.38 6.55 -17.79
CA THR A 95 -20.74 5.69 -18.93
C THR A 95 -22.25 5.49 -19.02
N VAL A 96 -22.92 5.22 -17.89
CA VAL A 96 -24.38 5.09 -17.84
C VAL A 96 -25.05 6.42 -18.15
N SER A 97 -24.54 7.53 -17.58
CA SER A 97 -25.11 8.87 -17.77
C SER A 97 -25.10 9.29 -19.24
N TYR A 98 -23.98 9.09 -19.91
CA TYR A 98 -23.79 9.38 -21.34
C TYR A 98 -24.75 8.55 -22.23
N ASN A 99 -24.86 7.25 -21.98
CA ASN A 99 -25.64 6.34 -22.82
C ASN A 99 -27.16 6.40 -22.57
N VAL A 100 -27.61 6.73 -21.36
CA VAL A 100 -29.03 6.64 -20.99
C VAL A 100 -29.72 8.00 -20.92
N PHE A 101 -29.03 9.05 -20.45
CA PHE A 101 -29.67 10.33 -20.13
C PHE A 101 -29.43 11.42 -21.18
N HIS A 102 -28.50 11.21 -22.12
CA HIS A 102 -28.20 12.10 -23.26
C HIS A 102 -28.07 13.58 -22.86
N TRP A 103 -27.41 13.87 -21.73
CA TRP A 103 -27.20 15.24 -21.27
C TRP A 103 -26.04 15.91 -22.01
N ASP A 104 -26.23 17.13 -22.53
CA ASP A 104 -25.21 17.87 -23.27
C ASP A 104 -23.88 18.03 -22.51
N TRP A 105 -23.94 18.23 -21.18
CA TRP A 105 -22.74 18.34 -20.35
C TRP A 105 -21.96 17.02 -20.26
N THR A 106 -22.66 15.87 -20.31
CA THR A 106 -22.01 14.55 -20.29
C THR A 106 -21.30 14.26 -21.59
N GLU A 107 -21.83 14.74 -22.73
CA GLU A 107 -21.20 14.61 -24.03
C GLU A 107 -19.90 15.42 -24.09
N HIS A 108 -19.92 16.69 -23.68
CA HIS A 108 -18.72 17.51 -23.60
C HIS A 108 -17.64 16.89 -22.70
N LEU A 109 -18.03 16.38 -21.53
CA LEU A 109 -17.12 15.72 -20.60
C LEU A 109 -16.57 14.41 -21.19
N TRP A 110 -17.41 13.61 -21.84
CA TRP A 110 -17.04 12.35 -22.49
C TRP A 110 -16.05 12.56 -23.62
N THR A 111 -16.29 13.55 -24.50
CA THR A 111 -15.36 13.90 -25.58
C THR A 111 -14.02 14.41 -25.03
N ALA A 112 -14.02 15.25 -24.00
CA ALA A 112 -12.79 15.76 -23.38
C ALA A 112 -11.95 14.63 -22.75
N LEU A 113 -12.60 13.70 -22.05
CA LEU A 113 -11.94 12.53 -21.47
C LEU A 113 -11.39 11.60 -22.55
N THR A 114 -12.15 11.38 -23.62
CA THR A 114 -11.73 10.51 -24.73
C THR A 114 -10.51 11.08 -25.46
N ASN A 115 -10.51 12.40 -25.71
CA ASN A 115 -9.37 13.08 -26.32
C ASN A 115 -8.12 13.08 -25.41
N SER A 116 -8.32 12.97 -24.09
CA SER A 116 -7.24 13.01 -23.09
C SER A 116 -6.87 11.61 -22.56
N ALA A 117 -7.39 10.53 -23.15
CA ALA A 117 -7.26 9.18 -22.61
C ALA A 117 -5.79 8.75 -22.40
N PHE A 118 -4.89 9.14 -23.31
CA PHE A 118 -3.46 8.89 -23.17
C PHE A 118 -2.85 9.62 -21.96
N LEU A 119 -3.22 10.88 -21.75
CA LEU A 119 -2.78 11.67 -20.60
C LEU A 119 -3.28 11.05 -19.29
N ILE A 120 -4.53 10.60 -19.26
CA ILE A 120 -5.11 9.90 -18.11
C ILE A 120 -4.31 8.62 -17.79
N MET A 121 -3.96 7.82 -18.80
CA MET A 121 -3.14 6.62 -18.61
C MET A 121 -1.74 6.94 -18.05
N LEU A 122 -1.11 8.03 -18.52
CA LEU A 122 0.20 8.46 -18.04
C LEU A 122 0.13 8.89 -16.56
N VAL A 123 -0.84 9.74 -16.21
CA VAL A 123 -1.06 10.19 -14.83
C VAL A 123 -1.36 9.00 -13.92
N TYR A 124 -2.19 8.07 -14.37
CA TYR A 124 -2.50 6.85 -13.62
C TYR A 124 -1.27 5.96 -13.40
N THR A 125 -0.42 5.82 -14.41
CA THR A 125 0.86 5.09 -14.30
C THR A 125 1.80 5.75 -13.29
N PHE A 126 1.90 7.08 -13.32
CA PHE A 126 2.70 7.84 -12.37
C PHE A 126 2.18 7.69 -10.94
N PHE A 127 0.86 7.78 -10.75
CA PHE A 127 0.20 7.53 -9.47
C PHE A 127 0.55 6.15 -8.90
N TRP A 128 0.55 5.11 -9.73
CA TRP A 128 0.96 3.76 -9.32
C TRP A 128 2.44 3.68 -8.95
N GLY A 129 3.32 4.39 -9.66
CA GLY A 129 4.73 4.53 -9.29
C GLY A 129 4.93 5.19 -7.92
N LEU A 130 4.21 6.28 -7.66
CA LEU A 130 4.20 6.98 -6.37
C LEU A 130 3.68 6.09 -5.24
N LEU A 131 2.60 5.34 -5.49
CA LEU A 131 2.07 4.36 -4.53
C LEU A 131 3.12 3.31 -4.18
N GLY A 132 3.80 2.78 -5.20
CA GLY A 132 4.94 1.89 -5.01
C GLY A 132 5.99 2.52 -4.10
N TYR A 133 6.38 3.75 -4.41
CA TYR A 133 7.37 4.53 -3.64
C TYR A 133 6.98 4.70 -2.17
N GLU A 134 5.77 5.17 -1.89
CA GLU A 134 5.32 5.38 -0.51
C GLU A 134 5.27 4.07 0.27
N ILE A 135 4.75 2.98 -0.33
CA ILE A 135 4.78 1.66 0.32
C ILE A 135 6.22 1.17 0.57
N GLY A 136 7.14 1.45 -0.35
CA GLY A 136 8.55 1.09 -0.18
C GLY A 136 9.24 1.89 0.92
N LYS A 137 8.94 3.19 1.01
CA LYS A 137 9.47 4.10 2.02
C LYS A 137 8.93 3.77 3.41
N GLU A 138 7.66 3.41 3.51
CA GLU A 138 6.98 3.25 4.79
C GLU A 138 7.07 1.83 5.37
N PHE A 139 7.12 0.80 4.52
CA PHE A 139 7.14 -0.61 4.97
C PHE A 139 8.46 -1.35 4.68
N GLY A 140 9.47 -0.66 4.16
CA GLY A 140 10.83 -1.19 3.98
C GLY A 140 10.89 -2.54 3.25
N GLN A 141 11.57 -3.53 3.84
CA GLN A 141 11.74 -4.86 3.22
C GLN A 141 10.47 -5.74 3.26
N LYS A 142 9.56 -5.51 4.22
CA LYS A 142 8.36 -6.33 4.46
C LYS A 142 7.12 -5.80 3.70
N GLY A 143 7.19 -4.56 3.19
CA GLY A 143 6.16 -3.94 2.35
C GLY A 143 5.83 -4.66 1.06
N HIS A 144 6.69 -5.57 0.57
CA HIS A 144 6.46 -6.26 -0.70
C HIS A 144 5.16 -7.10 -0.70
N LYS A 145 4.81 -7.72 0.44
CA LYS A 145 3.56 -8.48 0.58
C LYS A 145 2.34 -7.57 0.58
N HIS A 146 2.44 -6.40 1.22
CA HIS A 146 1.39 -5.38 1.25
C HIS A 146 1.20 -4.73 -0.12
N LEU A 147 2.28 -4.40 -0.83
CA LEU A 147 2.26 -3.93 -2.20
C LEU A 147 1.52 -4.90 -3.11
N LYS A 148 1.91 -6.18 -3.11
CA LYS A 148 1.30 -7.20 -3.98
C LYS A 148 -0.20 -7.35 -3.70
N LYS A 149 -0.61 -7.40 -2.43
CA LYS A 149 -2.03 -7.55 -2.06
C LYS A 149 -2.86 -6.32 -2.46
N THR A 150 -2.35 -5.12 -2.21
CA THR A 150 -3.02 -3.85 -2.57
C THR A 150 -3.14 -3.70 -4.07
N PHE A 151 -2.05 -3.98 -4.79
CA PHE A 151 -2.01 -3.95 -6.24
C PHE A 151 -3.05 -4.89 -6.85
N LEU A 152 -3.11 -6.14 -6.37
CA LEU A 152 -4.04 -7.14 -6.88
C LEU A 152 -5.50 -6.72 -6.64
N ILE A 153 -5.84 -6.27 -5.43
CA ILE A 153 -7.21 -5.87 -5.08
C ILE A 153 -7.68 -4.69 -5.96
N SER A 154 -6.82 -3.71 -6.22
CA SER A 154 -7.18 -2.54 -7.02
C SER A 154 -7.16 -2.80 -8.53
N ILE A 155 -6.38 -3.75 -9.03
CA ILE A 155 -6.30 -4.03 -10.47
C ILE A 155 -7.35 -5.04 -10.95
N ILE A 156 -7.81 -5.94 -10.07
CA ILE A 156 -8.81 -6.97 -10.40
C ILE A 156 -10.10 -6.36 -10.99
N PRO A 157 -10.73 -5.33 -10.39
CA PRO A 157 -11.93 -4.72 -10.96
C PRO A 157 -11.71 -4.16 -12.37
N ASN A 158 -10.55 -3.52 -12.59
CA ASN A 158 -10.17 -2.95 -13.89
C ASN A 158 -9.95 -4.04 -14.95
N LEU A 159 -9.24 -5.13 -14.59
CA LEU A 159 -9.04 -6.29 -15.48
C LEU A 159 -10.35 -7.01 -15.81
N LEU A 160 -11.23 -7.17 -14.80
CA LEU A 160 -12.55 -7.76 -15.01
C LEU A 160 -13.39 -6.92 -15.96
N LEU A 161 -13.40 -5.59 -15.81
CA LEU A 161 -14.13 -4.71 -16.73
C LEU A 161 -13.61 -4.84 -18.16
N MET A 162 -12.30 -4.81 -18.37
CA MET A 162 -11.71 -5.01 -19.71
C MET A 162 -12.03 -6.39 -20.29
N TYR A 163 -12.05 -7.43 -19.45
CA TYR A 163 -12.43 -8.78 -19.87
C TYR A 163 -13.90 -8.80 -20.33
N LEU A 164 -14.82 -8.25 -19.53
CA LEU A 164 -16.24 -8.20 -19.86
C LEU A 164 -16.54 -7.42 -21.14
N THR A 165 -15.80 -6.34 -21.43
CA THR A 165 -15.94 -5.58 -22.68
C THR A 165 -15.37 -6.34 -23.88
N VAL A 166 -14.22 -7.01 -23.76
CA VAL A 166 -13.63 -7.82 -24.85
C VAL A 166 -14.52 -9.00 -25.23
N PHE A 167 -15.13 -9.68 -24.25
CA PHE A 167 -16.05 -10.80 -24.49
C PHE A 167 -17.46 -10.35 -24.90
N LYS A 168 -17.67 -9.04 -25.14
CA LYS A 168 -18.94 -8.44 -25.55
C LYS A 168 -20.12 -8.75 -24.60
N LEU A 169 -19.82 -9.05 -23.33
CA LEU A 169 -20.84 -9.15 -22.28
C LEU A 169 -21.43 -7.76 -21.97
N ILE A 170 -20.63 -6.71 -22.17
CA ILE A 170 -21.06 -5.32 -22.17
C ILE A 170 -21.01 -4.79 -23.61
N PRO A 171 -22.04 -4.08 -24.11
CA PRO A 171 -22.03 -3.55 -25.48
C PRO A 171 -20.84 -2.62 -25.69
N TYR A 172 -19.97 -2.94 -26.66
CA TYR A 172 -18.78 -2.14 -26.93
C TYR A 172 -19.12 -0.73 -27.42
N ASP A 173 -20.30 -0.56 -28.04
CA ASP A 173 -20.80 0.71 -28.54
C ASP A 173 -20.96 1.75 -27.42
N TRP A 174 -21.23 1.31 -26.18
CA TRP A 174 -21.39 2.19 -25.03
C TRP A 174 -20.12 2.93 -24.65
N PHE A 175 -18.97 2.41 -25.12
CA PHE A 175 -17.66 2.98 -24.86
C PHE A 175 -17.02 3.59 -26.10
N GLN A 176 -17.72 3.68 -27.23
CA GLN A 176 -17.22 4.44 -28.39
C GLN A 176 -17.22 5.96 -28.06
N PRO A 177 -16.21 6.73 -28.48
CA PRO A 177 -15.01 6.32 -29.23
C PRO A 177 -13.82 5.88 -28.35
N LEU A 178 -13.99 5.89 -27.02
CA LEU A 178 -12.96 5.62 -26.02
C LEU A 178 -12.34 4.21 -26.14
N LEU A 179 -13.16 3.16 -26.29
CA LEU A 179 -12.71 1.76 -26.38
C LEU A 179 -12.73 1.24 -27.82
N ASN A 180 -11.74 1.63 -28.62
CA ASN A 180 -11.40 0.91 -29.84
C ASN A 180 -10.47 -0.29 -29.52
N VAL A 181 -10.49 -1.34 -30.34
CA VAL A 181 -9.66 -2.55 -30.14
C VAL A 181 -8.16 -2.22 -29.94
N PRO A 182 -7.54 -1.31 -30.72
CA PRO A 182 -6.16 -0.90 -30.49
C PRO A 182 -5.96 -0.25 -29.11
N PHE A 183 -6.91 0.56 -28.65
CA PHE A 183 -6.85 1.23 -27.36
C PHE A 183 -6.94 0.21 -26.21
N ILE A 184 -7.83 -0.79 -26.31
CA ILE A 184 -7.94 -1.87 -25.32
C ILE A 184 -6.61 -2.63 -25.20
N ILE A 185 -5.96 -2.95 -26.32
CA ILE A 185 -4.65 -3.62 -26.32
C ILE A 185 -3.61 -2.75 -25.60
N VAL A 186 -3.57 -1.44 -25.89
CA VAL A 186 -2.68 -0.49 -25.19
C VAL A 186 -2.98 -0.47 -23.69
N CYS A 187 -4.25 -0.42 -23.27
CA CYS A 187 -4.63 -0.46 -21.87
C CYS A 187 -4.20 -1.76 -21.18
N ILE A 188 -4.32 -2.93 -21.84
CA ILE A 188 -3.84 -4.21 -21.29
C ILE A 188 -2.32 -4.17 -21.09
N VAL A 189 -1.57 -3.68 -22.08
CA VAL A 189 -0.11 -3.56 -21.99
C VAL A 189 0.29 -2.61 -20.86
N PHE A 190 -0.33 -1.43 -20.77
CA PHE A 190 -0.08 -0.48 -19.68
C PHE A 190 -0.43 -1.08 -18.33
N THR A 191 -1.55 -1.80 -18.23
CA THR A 191 -1.98 -2.48 -17.00
C THR A 191 -0.96 -3.53 -16.56
N ALA A 192 -0.38 -4.28 -17.49
CA ALA A 192 0.73 -5.20 -17.21
C ALA A 192 2.00 -4.46 -16.76
N LEU A 193 2.29 -3.29 -17.34
CA LEU A 193 3.41 -2.42 -16.96
C LEU A 193 3.21 -1.70 -15.61
N LEU A 194 1.98 -1.58 -15.10
CA LEU A 194 1.75 -0.96 -13.79
C LEU A 194 2.48 -1.72 -12.68
N TYR A 195 2.55 -3.05 -12.73
CA TYR A 195 3.25 -3.85 -11.72
C TYR A 195 4.76 -3.55 -11.67
N PRO A 196 5.52 -3.63 -12.77
CA PRO A 196 6.94 -3.28 -12.74
C PRO A 196 7.15 -1.80 -12.36
N VAL A 197 6.29 -0.87 -12.79
CA VAL A 197 6.37 0.53 -12.37
C VAL A 197 6.20 0.69 -10.86
N CYS A 198 5.20 0.04 -10.27
CA CYS A 198 5.01 0.00 -8.81
C CYS A 198 6.24 -0.58 -8.11
N LEU A 199 6.84 -1.62 -8.69
CA LEU A 199 7.98 -2.32 -8.10
C LEU A 199 9.26 -1.47 -8.17
N ILE A 200 9.43 -0.69 -9.23
CA ILE A 200 10.49 0.32 -9.35
C ILE A 200 10.29 1.40 -8.29
N GLY A 201 9.07 1.95 -8.17
CA GLY A 201 8.71 2.90 -7.13
C GLY A 201 9.05 2.36 -5.74
N TYR A 202 8.60 1.15 -5.44
CA TYR A 202 8.87 0.45 -4.18
C TYR A 202 10.36 0.29 -3.88
N ARG A 203 11.16 -0.12 -4.86
CA ARG A 203 12.61 -0.23 -4.70
C ARG A 203 13.26 1.13 -4.42
N TRP A 204 12.74 2.20 -5.01
CA TRP A 204 13.23 3.55 -4.77
C TRP A 204 12.85 4.04 -3.38
N GLY A 205 11.57 3.93 -2.99
CA GLY A 205 11.11 4.31 -1.65
C GLY A 205 11.87 3.59 -0.55
N ARG A 206 12.11 2.28 -0.72
CA ARG A 206 12.90 1.48 0.23
C ARG A 206 14.32 2.00 0.42
N LYS A 207 14.97 2.53 -0.63
CA LYS A 207 16.32 3.10 -0.52
C LYS A 207 16.33 4.44 0.21
N SER A 208 15.23 5.18 0.18
CA SER A 208 15.08 6.47 0.88
C SER A 208 14.62 6.33 2.33
N SER A 209 14.30 5.11 2.77
CA SER A 209 13.94 4.80 4.17
C SER A 209 15.17 4.48 5.05
N VAL A 210 16.37 4.44 4.46
CA VAL A 210 17.65 4.23 5.16
C VAL A 210 18.28 5.58 5.49
#